data_AF-A0AAW8L515-F1
#
_entry.id   AF-A0AAW8L515-F1
#
_cell.length_a   1.000
_cell.length_b   1.000
_cell.length_c   1.000
_cell.angle_alpha   90.00
_cell.angle_beta   90.00
_cell.angle_gamma   90.00
#
_symmetry.space_group_name_H-M   'P 1'
#
loop_
_entity.id
_entity.type
_entity.pdbx_description
1 polymer ?
#
loop_
_entity_poly.entity_id
_entity_poly.type
_entity_poly.pdbx_seq_one_letter_code
_entity_poly.pdbx_strand_id
1 'polypeptide(L)' 'MPQFLLIAERVYKKFEEQKLFSEDMIEHLNSLVSIIRLEIKDTSYKLKYNFIDFEECLNKPAKECSVKLDIS' A
#
# COMPACT_ATOMS: atom_id res chain seq x y z
N MET A 1 -14.27 -4.75 -10.64
CA MET A 1 -14.20 -3.54 -9.77
C MET A 1 -14.79 -3.72 -8.39
N PRO A 2 -16.00 -4.30 -8.17
CA PRO A 2 -16.60 -4.39 -6.84
C PRO A 2 -15.70 -5.07 -5.79
N GLN A 3 -14.94 -6.08 -6.20
CA GLN A 3 -14.05 -6.82 -5.31
C GLN A 3 -12.87 -5.98 -4.79
N PHE A 4 -12.33 -5.07 -5.60
CA PHE A 4 -11.25 -4.17 -5.14
C PHE A 4 -11.77 -3.11 -4.17
N LEU A 5 -13.00 -2.62 -4.37
CA LEU A 5 -13.65 -1.71 -3.44
C LEU A 5 -13.92 -2.39 -2.09
N LEU A 6 -14.39 -3.64 -2.10
CA LEU A 6 -14.57 -4.42 -0.87
C LEU A 6 -13.25 -4.64 -0.12
N ILE A 7 -12.16 -4.92 -0.83
CA ILE A 7 -10.82 -5.02 -0.22
C ILE A 7 -10.42 -3.68 0.38
N ALA A 8 -10.59 -2.57 -0.35
CA ALA A 8 -10.26 -1.23 0.14
C ALA A 8 -11.05 -0.87 1.41
N GLU A 9 -12.34 -1.21 1.48
CA GLU A 9 -13.16 -0.98 2.67
C GLU A 9 -12.65 -1.80 3.88
N ARG A 10 -12.27 -3.06 3.68
CA ARG A 10 -11.70 -3.90 4.74
C ARG A 10 -10.34 -3.40 5.20
N VAL A 11 -9.49 -2.98 4.27
CA VAL A 11 -8.19 -2.38 4.56
C VAL A 11 -8.39 -1.15 5.44
N TYR A 12 -9.29 -0.24 5.05
CA TYR A 12 -9.58 0.97 5.83
C TYR A 12 -10.06 0.65 7.25
N LYS A 13 -11.04 -0.25 7.40
CA LYS A 13 -11.55 -0.66 8.72
C LYS A 13 -10.44 -1.22 9.62
N LYS A 14 -9.58 -2.09 9.08
CA LYS A 14 -8.43 -2.62 9.84
C LYS A 14 -7.42 -1.54 10.19
N PHE A 15 -7.22 -0.57 9.31
CA PHE A 15 -6.32 0.57 9.53
C PHE A 15 -6.78 1.42 10.72
N GLU A 16 -8.09 1.66 10.81
CA GLU A 16 -8.73 2.39 11.90
C GLU A 16 -8.71 1.60 13.21
N GLU A 17 -9.10 0.32 13.18
CA GLU A 17 -9.10 -0.57 14.34
C GLU A 17 -7.70 -0.71 14.97
N GLN A 18 -6.66 -0.80 14.14
CA GLN A 18 -5.28 -0.94 14.57
C GLN A 18 -4.56 0.41 14.81
N LYS A 19 -5.25 1.53 14.58
CA LYS A 19 -4.70 2.90 14.74
C LYS A 19 -3.39 3.12 13.97
N LEU A 20 -3.35 2.68 12.72
CA LEU A 20 -2.15 2.73 11.86
C LEU A 20 -1.99 4.03 11.07
N PHE A 21 -2.87 5.01 11.28
CA PHE A 21 -2.70 6.35 10.71
C PHE A 21 -1.46 7.01 11.31
N SER A 22 -0.55 7.46 10.45
CA SER A 22 0.68 8.15 10.81
C SER A 22 0.78 9.43 10.00
N GLU A 23 1.35 10.46 10.61
CA GLU A 23 1.73 11.71 9.93
C GLU A 23 2.99 11.52 9.08
N ASP A 24 3.80 10.50 9.39
CA ASP A 24 4.92 10.11 8.55
C ASP A 24 4.41 9.36 7.31
N MET A 25 4.62 9.96 6.13
CA MET A 25 4.11 9.43 4.87
C MET A 25 4.68 8.06 4.52
N ILE A 26 5.96 7.80 4.84
CA ILE A 26 6.62 6.54 4.51
C ILE A 26 6.09 5.43 5.43
N GLU A 27 5.99 5.69 6.73
CA GLU A 27 5.39 4.78 7.70
C GLU A 27 3.93 4.48 7.34
N HIS A 28 3.17 5.51 6.94
CA HIS A 28 1.79 5.36 6.52
C HIS A 28 1.66 4.43 5.31
N LEU A 29 2.45 4.65 4.26
CA LEU A 29 2.43 3.83 3.05
C LEU A 29 2.91 2.39 3.31
N ASN A 30 3.94 2.22 4.15
CA ASN A 30 4.42 0.90 4.56
C ASN A 30 3.34 0.12 5.33
N SER A 31 2.64 0.78 6.25
CA SER A 31 1.53 0.19 6.99
C SER A 31 0.38 -0.17 6.05
N LEU A 32 0.05 0.71 5.10
CA LEU A 32 -1.03 0.48 4.13
C LEU A 32 -0.78 -0.77 3.29
N VAL A 33 0.41 -0.91 2.70
CA VAL A 33 0.75 -2.09 1.90
C VAL A 33 0.76 -3.35 2.77
N SER A 34 1.18 -3.25 4.03
CA SER A 34 1.15 -4.38 4.96
C SER A 34 -0.27 -4.88 5.21
N ILE A 35 -1.24 -3.99 5.45
CA ILE A 35 -2.64 -4.37 5.60
C ILE A 35 -3.23 -4.93 4.30
N ILE A 36 -2.91 -4.34 3.14
CA ILE A 36 -3.32 -4.88 1.83
C ILE A 36 -2.82 -6.32 1.67
N ARG A 37 -1.55 -6.60 1.98
CA ARG A 37 -0.98 -7.96 1.92
C ARG A 37 -1.73 -8.94 2.81
N LEU A 38 -2.13 -8.51 4.02
CA LEU A 38 -2.92 -9.34 4.93
C LEU A 38 -4.31 -9.65 4.35
N GLU A 39 -4.99 -8.66 3.79
CA GLU A 39 -6.33 -8.83 3.21
C GLU A 39 -6.37 -9.74 1.98
N ILE A 40 -5.30 -9.72 1.17
CA ILE A 40 -5.25 -10.52 -0.06
C ILE A 40 -4.58 -11.89 0.11
N LYS A 41 -3.99 -12.19 1.29
CA LYS A 41 -3.15 -13.38 1.54
C LYS A 41 -3.82 -14.70 1.14
N ASP A 42 -5.10 -14.87 1.47
CA ASP A 42 -5.85 -16.10 1.21
C ASP A 42 -6.71 -16.00 -0.06
N THR A 43 -6.37 -15.05 -0.95
CA THR A 43 -7.07 -14.83 -2.22
C THR A 43 -6.14 -15.16 -3.40
N SER A 44 -6.70 -15.19 -4.61
CA SER A 44 -5.92 -15.29 -5.84
C SER A 44 -5.20 -13.98 -6.22
N TYR A 45 -5.46 -12.88 -5.51
CA TYR A 45 -4.88 -11.58 -5.78
C TYR A 45 -3.44 -11.47 -5.29
N LYS A 46 -2.61 -10.74 -6.06
CA LYS A 46 -1.22 -10.47 -5.74
C LYS A 46 -0.88 -9.02 -6.04
N LEU A 47 0.04 -8.46 -5.27
CA LEU A 47 0.64 -7.17 -5.60
C LEU A 47 1.51 -7.33 -6.85
N LYS A 48 1.49 -6.31 -7.71
CA LYS A 48 2.37 -6.25 -8.89
C LYS A 48 3.85 -6.24 -8.49
N TYR A 49 4.16 -5.57 -7.38
CA TYR A 49 5.50 -5.47 -6.81
C TYR A 49 5.50 -6.05 -5.41
N ASN A 50 6.42 -6.99 -5.15
CA ASN A 50 6.53 -7.64 -3.84
C ASN A 50 7.19 -6.71 -2.81
N PHE A 51 8.13 -5.89 -3.25
CA PHE A 51 8.82 -4.89 -2.45
C PHE A 51 8.67 -3.53 -3.13
N ILE A 52 8.46 -2.49 -2.31
CA ILE A 52 8.32 -1.11 -2.73
C ILE A 52 9.16 -0.30 -1.75
N ASP A 53 10.16 0.42 -2.28
CA ASP A 53 10.95 1.37 -1.52
C ASP A 53 10.28 2.74 -1.60
N PHE A 54 9.48 3.09 -0.58
CA PHE A 54 8.76 4.36 -0.55
C PHE A 54 9.67 5.57 -0.32
N GLU A 55 10.84 5.38 0.30
CA GLU A 55 11.86 6.44 0.39
C GLU A 55 12.38 6.79 -1.01
N GLU A 56 12.69 5.77 -1.82
CA GLU A 56 13.07 6.00 -3.22
C GLU A 56 11.93 6.66 -4.01
N CYS A 57 10.71 6.16 -3.88
CA CYS A 57 9.58 6.61 -4.69
C CYS A 57 9.16 8.07 -4.39
N LEU A 58 9.35 8.54 -3.16
CA LEU A 58 8.97 9.90 -2.76
C LEU A 58 10.09 10.92 -2.99
N ASN A 59 11.35 10.50 -2.96
CA ASN A 59 12.49 11.42 -3.06
C ASN A 59 13.15 11.49 -4.45
N LYS A 60 12.86 10.54 -5.35
CA LYS A 60 13.45 10.52 -6.69
C LYS A 60 12.41 10.69 -7.80
N PRO A 61 12.81 11.20 -8.98
CA PRO A 61 11.95 11.19 -10.16
C PRO A 61 11.55 9.75 -10.54
N ALA A 62 10.28 9.54 -10.90
CA ALA A 62 9.73 8.21 -11.23
C ALA A 62 10.50 7.44 -12.34
N LYS A 63 11.27 8.14 -13.18
CA LYS A 63 12.13 7.50 -14.21
C LYS A 63 13.33 6.78 -13.61
N GLU A 64 13.77 7.18 -12.44
CA GLU A 64 14.95 6.69 -11.73
C GLU A 64 14.59 5.67 -10.65
N CYS A 65 13.31 5.58 -10.25
CA CYS A 65 12.82 4.62 -9.29
C CYS A 65 12.77 3.20 -9.88
N SER A 66 13.17 2.22 -9.06
CA SER A 66 13.03 0.80 -9.38
C SER A 66 11.57 0.39 -9.58
N VAL A 67 10.68 0.97 -8.78
CA VAL A 67 9.23 0.83 -8.89
C VAL A 67 8.64 2.13 -9.41
N LYS A 68 7.93 2.04 -10.54
CA LYS A 68 7.21 3.17 -11.14
C LYS A 68 5.81 3.24 -10.54
N LEU A 69 5.70 3.86 -9.37
CA LEU A 69 4.43 4.23 -8.77
C LEU A 69 4.00 5.61 -9.25
N ASP A 70 2.69 5.76 -9.45
CA ASP A 70 2.06 7.05 -9.66
C ASP A 70 1.60 7.56 -8.29
N ILE A 71 2.33 8.55 -7.78
CA ILE A 71 2.10 9.18 -6.46
C ILE A 71 1.73 10.67 -6.66
N SER A 72 1.36 11.05 -7.90
CA SER A 72 1.08 12.43 -8.31
C SER A 72 -0.39 12.71 -8.58
#